data_AF-A0A1Q6DHX4-F1
#
_entry.id   AF-A0A1Q6DHX4-F1
#
_cell.length_a   1.000
_cell.length_b   1.000
_cell.length_c   1.000
_cell.angle_alpha   90.00
_cell.angle_beta   90.00
_cell.angle_gamma   90.00
#
_symmetry.space_group_name_H-M   'P 1'
#
loop_
_entity.id
_entity.type
_entity.pdbx_description
1 polymer ?
#
loop_
_entity_poly.entity_id
_entity_poly.type
_entity_poly.pdbx_seq_one_letter_code
_entity_poly.pdbx_strand_id
1 'polypeptide(L)' 'MLADGYEIPPEVISEAIVNAIAHRDYTSTASVQVMLFADRLEVWNPGTLTSALTLQTLREPHGSYPGSFDC' A
#
# COMPACT_ATOMS: atom_id res chain seq x y z
N MET A 1 -31.75 13.74 0.62
CA MET A 1 -30.30 13.99 0.82
C MET A 1 -29.68 12.61 0.84
N LEU A 2 -29.13 12.16 -0.30
CA LEU A 2 -28.69 10.78 -0.42
C LEU A 2 -27.50 10.56 0.51
N ALA A 3 -27.63 9.61 1.42
CA ALA A 3 -26.53 9.12 2.25
C ALA A 3 -25.74 8.13 1.41
N ASP A 4 -25.03 8.61 0.39
CA ASP A 4 -24.22 7.74 -0.46
C ASP A 4 -22.79 7.75 0.09
N GLY A 5 -22.55 6.94 1.12
CA GLY A 5 -21.21 6.65 1.60
C GLY A 5 -20.45 5.87 0.54
N TYR A 6 -19.19 6.25 0.27
CA TYR A 6 -18.31 5.46 -0.59
C TYR A 6 -18.18 4.03 -0.04
N GLU A 7 -18.17 3.04 -0.93
CA GLU A 7 -17.95 1.64 -0.56
C GLU A 7 -16.61 1.43 0.16
N ILE A 8 -15.58 2.19 -0.27
CA ILE A 8 -14.28 2.26 0.38
C ILE A 8 -14.06 3.71 0.83
N PRO A 9 -13.76 3.96 2.12
CA PRO A 9 -13.46 5.30 2.59
C PRO A 9 -12.25 5.91 1.84
N PRO A 10 -12.32 7.19 1.46
CA PRO A 10 -11.24 7.85 0.70
C PRO A 10 -9.90 7.87 1.44
N GLU A 11 -9.92 7.86 2.78
CA GLU A 11 -8.72 7.81 3.62
C GLU A 11 -7.99 6.47 3.46
N VAL A 12 -8.72 5.36 3.34
CA VAL A 12 -8.15 4.02 3.13
C VAL A 12 -7.48 3.94 1.76
N ILE A 13 -8.12 4.52 0.74
CA ILE A 13 -7.55 4.59 -0.62
C ILE A 13 -6.27 5.43 -0.62
N SER A 14 -6.30 6.58 0.06
CA SER A 14 -5.16 7.48 0.17
C SER A 14 -3.96 6.79 0.84
N GLU A 15 -4.19 6.11 1.96
CA GLU A 15 -3.16 5.37 2.69
C GLU A 15 -2.60 4.19 1.88
N ALA A 16 -3.46 3.45 1.17
CA ALA A 16 -3.00 2.36 0.31
C ALA A 16 -2.09 2.86 -0.82
N ILE A 17 -2.43 3.99 -1.44
CA ILE A 17 -1.60 4.61 -2.49
C ILE A 17 -0.29 5.14 -1.91
N VAL A 18 -0.34 5.83 -0.77
CA VAL A 18 0.86 6.34 -0.09
C VAL A 18 1.80 5.20 0.27
N ASN A 19 1.30 4.09 0.83
CA ASN A 19 2.09 2.91 1.14
C ASN A 19 2.73 2.29 -0.11
N ALA A 20 1.98 2.19 -1.21
CA ALA A 20 2.50 1.66 -2.46
C ALA A 20 3.62 2.52 -3.08
N ILE A 21 3.56 3.84 -2.89
CA ILE A 21 4.63 4.77 -3.31
C ILE A 21 5.82 4.70 -2.36
N ALA A 22 5.57 4.78 -1.05
CA ALA A 22 6.61 4.82 -0.02
C ALA A 22 7.45 3.54 0.03
N HIS A 23 6.83 2.39 -0.22
CA HIS A 23 7.49 1.08 -0.22
C HIS A 23 7.86 0.59 -1.63
N ARG A 24 7.84 1.47 -2.63
CA ARG A 24 8.26 1.15 -3.99
C ARG A 24 9.77 0.88 -4.04
N ASP A 25 10.15 -0.21 -4.68
CA ASP A 25 11.50 -0.46 -5.16
C ASP A 25 11.77 0.45 -6.37
N TYR A 26 12.55 1.51 -6.14
CA TYR A 26 12.93 2.48 -7.15
C TYR A 26 14.02 2.01 -8.12
N THR A 27 14.64 0.84 -7.86
CA THR A 27 15.55 0.21 -8.83
C THR A 27 14.80 -0.51 -9.94
N SER A 28 13.53 -0.88 -9.70
CA SER A 28 12.65 -1.47 -10.69
C SER A 28 12.02 -0.42 -11.62
N THR A 29 11.84 -0.79 -12.89
CA THR A 29 11.11 0.02 -13.88
C THR A 29 9.59 -0.17 -13.82
N ALA A 30 9.09 -1.13 -13.01
CA ALA A 30 7.67 -1.38 -12.88
C ALA A 30 6.94 -0.24 -12.14
N SER A 31 5.71 0.07 -12.53
CA SER A 31 4.93 1.15 -11.91
C SER A 31 4.13 0.66 -10.70
N VAL A 32 3.69 1.60 -9.87
CA VAL A 32 2.53 1.37 -8.98
C VAL A 32 1.30 1.16 -9.87
N GLN A 33 0.51 0.13 -9.58
CA GLN A 33 -0.69 -0.24 -10.33
C GLN A 33 -1.89 -0.20 -9.39
N VAL A 34 -2.96 0.45 -9.84
CA VAL A 34 -4.24 0.51 -9.12
C VAL A 34 -5.28 -0.15 -10.01
N MET A 35 -5.90 -1.21 -9.51
CA MET A 35 -6.85 -2.04 -10.26
C MET A 35 -8.16 -2.11 -9.50
N LEU A 36 -9.25 -1.70 -10.16
CA LEU A 36 -10.59 -1.75 -9.60
C LEU A 36 -11.35 -2.93 -10.22
N PHE A 37 -11.82 -3.83 -9.36
CA PHE A 37 -12.68 -4.95 -9.71
C PHE A 37 -14.09 -4.73 -9.16
N ALA A 38 -15.02 -5.60 -9.54
CA ALA A 38 -16.40 -5.53 -9.07
C ALA A 38 -16.55 -5.76 -7.56
N ASP A 39 -15.57 -6.39 -6.91
CA ASP A 39 -15.61 -6.80 -5.50
C ASP A 39 -14.44 -6.29 -4.66
N ARG A 40 -13.45 -5.59 -5.27
CA ARG A 40 -12.25 -5.11 -4.56
C ARG A 40 -11.47 -4.05 -5.32
N LEU A 41 -10.66 -3.30 -4.58
CA LEU A 41 -9.60 -2.45 -5.09
C LEU A 41 -8.25 -3.09 -4.75
N GLU A 42 -7.40 -3.30 -5.74
CA GLU A 42 -6.02 -3.75 -5.56
C GLU A 42 -5.04 -2.62 -5.85
N VAL A 43 -4.10 -2.39 -4.93
CA VAL A 43 -2.98 -1.48 -5.10
C VAL A 43 -1.70 -2.30 -5.02
N TRP A 44 -0.89 -2.26 -6.06
CA TRP A 44 0.32 -3.06 -6.20
C TRP A 44 1.51 -2.17 -6.56
N ASN A 45 2.70 -2.48 -6.03
CA ASN A 45 3.95 -1.84 -6.41
C ASN A 45 5.07 -2.88 -6.50
N PRO A 46 6.14 -2.63 -7.29
CA PRO A 46 7.36 -3.39 -7.12
C PRO A 46 7.92 -3.03 -5.74
N GLY A 47 8.07 -4.02 -4.87
CA GLY A 47 8.52 -3.86 -3.49
C GLY A 47 8.36 -5.17 -2.75
N THR A 48 9.20 -5.41 -1.75
CA THR A 48 9.15 -6.62 -0.94
C THR A 48 9.13 -6.26 0.53
N LEU A 49 8.61 -7.17 1.35
CA LEU A 49 8.66 -7.01 2.79
C LEU A 49 10.11 -7.05 3.26
N THR A 50 10.50 -6.10 4.10
CA THR A 50 11.85 -6.07 4.68
C THR A 50 12.05 -7.25 5.62
N SER A 51 13.29 -7.71 5.80
CA SER A 51 13.61 -8.85 6.66
C SER A 51 13.24 -8.63 8.14
N ALA A 52 13.05 -7.37 8.55
CA ALA A 52 12.59 -6.98 9.88
C ALA A 52 11.11 -7.27 10.13
N LEU A 53 10.30 -7.50 9.09
CA LEU A 53 8.86 -7.73 9.20
C LEU A 53 8.44 -9.08 8.63
N THR A 54 7.42 -9.66 9.24
CA THR A 54 6.67 -10.82 8.75
C THR A 54 5.23 -10.40 8.43
N LEU A 55 4.50 -11.23 7.68
CA LEU A 55 3.07 -10.97 7.40
C LEU A 55 2.22 -10.89 8.68
N GLN A 56 2.64 -11.56 9.76
CA GLN A 56 1.97 -11.49 11.04
C GLN A 56 2.26 -10.15 11.73
N THR A 57 3.52 -9.76 11.82
CA THR A 57 3.93 -8.52 12.49
C THR A 57 3.51 -7.26 11.71
N LEU A 58 3.30 -7.36 10.40
CA LEU A 58 2.79 -6.26 9.55
C LEU A 58 1.35 -5.84 9.92
N ARG A 59 0.60 -6.71 10.59
CA ARG A 59 -0.78 -6.40 11.04
C ARG A 59 -0.84 -5.79 12.43
N GLU A 60 0.27 -5.83 13.16
CA GLU A 60 0.41 -5.28 14.50
C GLU A 60 1.07 -3.89 14.43
N PRO A 61 1.04 -3.08 15.51
CA PRO A 61 1.79 -1.84 15.54
C PRO A 61 3.30 -2.11 15.29
N HIS A 62 3.83 -1.50 14.22
CA HIS A 62 5.24 -1.62 13.83
C HIS A 62 5.77 -0.28 13.30
N GLY A 63 7.09 -0.14 13.23
CA GLY A 63 7.72 0.99 12.55
C GLY A 63 7.52 0.94 11.03
N SER A 64 7.53 2.08 10.36
CA SER A 64 7.53 2.13 8.90
C SER A 64 8.95 1.88 8.36
N TYR A 65 9.12 0.84 7.56
CA TYR A 65 10.40 0.47 6.95
C TYR A 65 10.33 0.60 5.41
N PRO A 66 10.54 1.81 4.84
CA PRO A 66 10.59 2.00 3.39
C PRO A 66 11.90 1.44 2.81
N GLY A 67 11.81 0.72 1.68
CA GLY A 67 12.96 0.02 1.09
C GLY A 67 14.05 0.92 0.49
N SER A 68 13.84 2.23 0.43
CA SER A 68 14.75 3.20 -0.18
C SER A 68 15.60 4.01 0.81
N PHE A 69 15.51 3.75 2.11
CA PHE A 69 16.25 4.49 3.13
C PHE A 69 16.82 3.58 4.23
N ASP A 70 17.64 2.60 3.85
CA ASP A 70 18.75 2.20 4.73
C ASP A 70 19.90 3.19 4.44
N CYS A 71 19.97 4.25 5.28
CA CYS A 71 21.19 5.05 5.46
C CYS A 71 21.97 4.49 6.64
#